data_AF-A0A9D2CG75-F1
#
_entry.id   AF-A0A9D2CG75-F1
#
_cell.length_a   1.000
_cell.length_b   1.000
_cell.length_c   1.000
_cell.angle_alpha   90.00
_cell.angle_beta   90.00
_cell.angle_gamma   90.00
#
_symmetry.space_group_name_H-M   'P 1'
#
loop_
_entity.id
_entity.type
_entity.pdbx_description
1 polymer ?
#
loop_
_entity_poly.entity_id
_entity_poly.type
_entity_poly.pdbx_seq_one_letter_code
_entity_poly.pdbx_strand_id
1 'polypeptide(L)'
;MTLKDMLIGCLIMAAVTYVTKAISLLLFRKEIKNTFVQSFLYYIPYSVLAVMVFPDIFFSTASIWSGIIGTAVALILSFFRRSLLVVSLASIAAVYLAELIIPLL
;
A
#
# COMPACT_ATOMS: atom_id res chain seq x y z
N MET A 1 26.82 -11.02 3.56
CA MET A 1 26.07 -10.81 2.31
C MET A 1 27.02 -10.15 1.32
N THR A 2 27.39 -10.86 0.26
CA THR A 2 28.40 -10.40 -0.70
C THR A 2 27.77 -9.48 -1.76
N LEU A 3 28.46 -8.42 -2.19
CA LEU A 3 27.96 -7.48 -3.22
C LEU A 3 27.45 -8.18 -4.48
N LYS A 4 28.07 -9.31 -4.84
CA LYS A 4 27.66 -10.15 -5.96
C LYS A 4 26.23 -10.68 -5.80
N ASP A 5 25.82 -11.08 -4.60
CA ASP A 5 24.47 -11.59 -4.35
C ASP A 5 23.42 -10.48 -4.41
N MET A 6 23.76 -9.28 -3.94
CA MET A 6 22.90 -8.10 -4.08
C MET A 6 22.72 -7.70 -5.55
N LEU A 7 23.81 -7.72 -6.34
CA LEU A 7 23.74 -7.40 -7.76
C LEU A 7 22.91 -8.43 -8.53
N ILE A 8 23.13 -9.72 -8.23
CA ILE A 8 22.37 -10.83 -8.82
C ILE A 8 20.88 -10.74 -8.43
N GLY A 9 20.58 -10.46 -7.16
CA GLY A 9 19.21 -10.28 -6.68
C GLY A 9 18.51 -9.10 -7.36
N CYS A 10 19.19 -7.97 -7.54
CA CYS A 10 18.65 -6.81 -8.25
C CYS A 10 18.37 -7.14 -9.73
N LEU A 11 19.27 -7.87 -10.39
CA LEU A 11 19.13 -8.27 -11.79
C LEU A 11 17.97 -9.26 -11.98
N ILE A 12 17.79 -10.21 -11.07
CA ILE A 12 16.66 -11.14 -11.06
C ILE A 12 15.34 -10.37 -10.83
N MET A 13 15.29 -9.48 -9.84
CA MET A 13 14.10 -8.70 -9.55
C MET A 13 13.71 -7.78 -10.71
N ALA A 14 14.69 -7.16 -11.36
CA ALA A 14 14.48 -6.37 -12.57
C ALA A 14 13.92 -7.24 -13.71
N ALA A 15 14.52 -8.40 -13.97
CA ALA A 15 14.08 -9.31 -15.02
C ALA A 15 12.63 -9.77 -14.81
N VAL A 16 12.30 -10.27 -13.61
CA VAL A 16 10.95 -10.74 -13.28
C VAL A 16 9.91 -9.62 -13.40
N THR A 17 10.22 -8.42 -12.89
CA THR A 17 9.31 -7.27 -12.95
C THR A 17 9.07 -6.81 -14.38
N TYR A 18 10.12 -6.78 -15.22
CA TYR A 18 9.99 -6.35 -16.61
C TYR A 18 9.20 -7.36 -17.44
N VAL A 19 9.46 -8.65 -17.25
CA VAL A 19 8.74 -9.73 -17.95
C VAL A 19 7.26 -9.71 -17.60
N THR A 20 6.90 -9.63 -16.31
CA THR A 20 5.48 -9.57 -15.89
C THR A 20 4.77 -8.29 -16.36
N LYS A 21 5.42 -7.12 -16.28
CA LYS A 21 4.85 -5.87 -16.81
C LYS A 21 4.68 -5.90 -18.33
N ALA A 22 5.68 -6.40 -19.06
CA ALA A 22 5.63 -6.50 -20.52
C ALA A 22 4.54 -7.48 -20.98
N ILE A 23 4.40 -8.63 -20.31
CA ILE A 23 3.34 -9.61 -20.57
C ILE A 23 1.96 -9.02 -20.27
N SER A 24 1.80 -8.33 -19.14
CA SER A 24 0.53 -7.67 -18.78
C SER A 24 0.15 -6.64 -19.84
N LEU A 25 1.10 -5.79 -20.27
CA LEU A 25 0.87 -4.80 -21.31
C LEU A 25 0.57 -5.42 -22.69
N LEU A 26 1.18 -6.56 -23.03
CA LEU A 26 0.92 -7.28 -24.28
C LEU A 26 -0.47 -7.92 -24.32
N LEU A 27 -0.92 -8.51 -23.20
CA LEU A 27 -2.21 -9.18 -23.10
C LEU A 27 -3.39 -8.19 -23.13
N PHE A 28 -3.22 -6.99 -22.55
CA PHE A 28 -4.27 -5.96 -22.50
C PHE A 28 -4.37 -5.07 -23.76
N ARG A 29 -3.63 -5.38 -24.84
CA ARG A 29 -3.72 -4.63 -26.12
C ARG A 29 -5.02 -4.85 -26.92
N LYS A 30 -5.88 -5.80 -26.56
CA LYS A 30 -7.18 -5.96 -27.19
C LYS A 30 -8.17 -4.96 -26.60
N GLU A 31 -8.81 -4.15 -27.44
CA GLU A 31 -9.92 -3.30 -27.02
C GLU A 31 -11.03 -4.16 -26.42
N ILE A 32 -11.17 -4.10 -25.09
CA ILE A 32 -12.22 -4.80 -24.37
C ILE A 32 -13.53 -4.07 -24.68
N LYS A 33 -14.27 -4.54 -25.68
CA LYS A 33 -15.57 -3.98 -26.11
C LYS A 33 -16.68 -4.06 -25.03
N ASN A 34 -16.47 -4.81 -23.94
CA ASN A 34 -17.48 -5.01 -22.90
C ASN A 34 -17.23 -4.10 -21.68
N THR A 35 -18.15 -3.16 -21.45
CA THR A 35 -18.15 -2.19 -20.35
C THR A 35 -18.03 -2.83 -18.96
N PHE A 36 -18.54 -4.07 -18.78
CA PHE A 36 -18.44 -4.79 -17.51
C PHE A 36 -17.00 -5.17 -17.17
N VAL A 37 -16.28 -5.73 -18.15
CA VAL A 37 -14.89 -6.18 -17.96
C VAL A 37 -13.96 -4.98 -17.81
N GLN A 38 -14.21 -3.88 -18.53
CA GLN A 38 -13.43 -2.65 -18.37
C GLN A 38 -13.59 -2.05 -16.97
N SER A 39 -14.82 -1.97 -16.46
CA SER A 39 -15.07 -1.50 -15.09
C SER A 39 -14.38 -2.41 -14.07
N PHE A 40 -14.48 -3.74 -14.25
CA PHE A 40 -13.84 -4.70 -13.36
C PHE A 40 -12.32 -4.55 -13.31
N LEU A 41 -11.65 -4.51 -14.48
CA LEU A 41 -10.19 -4.30 -14.57
C LEU A 41 -9.74 -2.96 -13.99
N TYR A 42 -10.54 -1.91 -14.12
CA TYR A 42 -10.21 -0.61 -13.54
C TYR A 42 -10.22 -0.65 -12.01
N TYR A 43 -11.16 -1.37 -11.39
CA TYR A 43 -11.27 -1.46 -9.93
C TYR A 43 -10.26 -2.45 -9.30
N ILE A 44 -9.85 -3.52 -9.99
CA ILE A 44 -8.95 -4.55 -9.46
C ILE A 44 -7.67 -3.98 -8.81
N PRO A 45 -6.85 -3.14 -9.48
CA PRO A 45 -5.59 -2.68 -8.90
C PRO A 45 -5.79 -1.88 -7.62
N TYR A 46 -6.83 -1.04 -7.57
CA TYR A 46 -7.14 -0.24 -6.38
C TYR A 46 -7.64 -1.11 -5.23
N SER A 47 -8.50 -2.10 -5.52
CA SER A 47 -8.97 -3.06 -4.52
C SER A 47 -7.83 -3.92 -3.97
N VAL A 48 -6.93 -4.40 -4.83
CA VAL A 48 -5.76 -5.20 -4.41
C VAL A 48 -4.80 -4.35 -3.56
N LEU A 49 -4.52 -3.11 -3.97
CA LEU A 49 -3.68 -2.20 -3.19
C LEU A 49 -4.28 -1.93 -1.80
N ALA A 50 -5.59 -1.73 -1.72
CA ALA A 50 -6.29 -1.54 -0.45
C ALA A 50 -6.18 -2.79 0.44
N VAL A 51 -6.42 -3.99 -0.12
CA VAL A 51 -6.36 -5.27 0.62
C VAL A 51 -4.94 -5.59 1.11
N MET A 52 -3.89 -5.12 0.43
CA MET A 52 -2.52 -5.25 0.93
C MET A 52 -2.26 -4.34 2.14
N VAL A 53 -2.78 -3.11 2.12
CA VAL A 53 -2.46 -2.11 3.14
C VAL A 53 -3.35 -2.21 4.37
N PHE A 54 -4.64 -2.50 4.20
CA PHE A 54 -5.62 -2.54 5.29
C PHE A 54 -5.25 -3.47 6.46
N PRO A 55 -4.86 -4.73 6.24
CA PRO A 55 -4.47 -5.62 7.34
C PRO A 55 -3.15 -5.15 7.98
N ASP A 56 -2.18 -4.77 7.17
CA ASP A 56 -0.85 -4.38 7.65
C ASP A 56 -0.90 -3.18 8.60
N ILE A 57 -1.82 -2.23 8.39
CA ILE A 57 -1.96 -1.08 9.31
C ILE A 57 -2.33 -1.52 10.74
N PHE A 58 -3.12 -2.58 10.90
CA PHE A 58 -3.52 -3.05 12.24
C PHE A 58 -2.48 -3.96 12.88
N PHE A 59 -1.75 -4.76 12.08
CA PHE A 59 -0.75 -5.71 12.58
C PHE A 59 0.66 -5.11 12.73
N SER A 60 0.92 -3.95 12.14
CA SER A 60 2.24 -3.30 12.25
C SER A 60 2.54 -2.71 13.63
N THR A 61 1.55 -2.58 14.52
CA THR A 61 1.73 -1.96 15.85
C THR A 61 1.46 -2.98 16.96
N ALA A 62 2.10 -2.82 18.13
CA ALA A 62 1.96 -3.77 19.24
C ALA A 62 0.53 -3.85 19.81
N SER A 63 -0.30 -2.84 19.56
CA SER A 63 -1.69 -2.78 20.01
C SER A 63 -2.66 -2.53 18.84
N ILE A 64 -3.78 -3.24 18.81
CA ILE A 64 -4.83 -3.02 17.80
C ILE A 64 -5.42 -1.61 17.90
N TRP A 65 -5.44 -1.05 19.12
CA TRP A 65 -6.02 0.26 19.45
C TRP A 65 -5.24 1.42 18.83
N SER A 66 -3.90 1.35 18.80
CA SER A 66 -3.08 2.39 18.14
C SER A 66 -3.28 2.38 16.62
N GLY A 67 -3.45 1.21 16.00
CA GLY A 67 -3.80 1.09 14.57
C GLY A 67 -5.15 1.72 14.23
N ILE A 68 -6.18 1.52 15.08
CA ILE A 68 -7.49 2.17 14.93
C ILE A 68 -7.38 3.70 15.04
N ILE A 69 -6.57 4.20 15.98
CA ILE A 69 -6.36 5.65 16.13
C ILE A 69 -5.65 6.22 14.89
N GLY A 70 -4.60 5.55 14.40
CA GLY A 70 -3.87 5.97 13.20
C GLY A 70 -4.73 6.02 11.94
N THR A 71 -5.58 5.00 11.74
CA THR A 71 -6.53 4.95 10.61
C THR A 71 -7.62 6.01 10.72
N ALA A 72 -8.16 6.27 11.93
CA ALA A 72 -9.14 7.32 12.14
C ALA A 72 -8.57 8.71 11.80
N VAL A 73 -7.36 9.02 12.28
CA VAL A 73 -6.65 10.27 11.96
C VAL A 73 -6.38 10.37 10.46
N ALA A 74 -5.95 9.27 9.82
CA ALA A 74 -5.71 9.23 8.38
C ALA A 74 -6.98 9.55 7.58
N LEU A 75 -8.10 8.92 7.92
CA LEU A 75 -9.39 9.11 7.26
C LEU A 75 -9.91 10.54 7.41
N ILE A 76 -9.84 11.09 8.63
CA ILE A 76 -10.28 12.46 8.91
C ILE A 76 -9.46 13.44 8.08
N LEU A 77 -8.12 13.38 8.13
CA LEU A 77 -7.27 14.30 7.36
C LEU A 77 -7.38 14.10 5.85
N SER A 78 -7.56 12.86 5.39
CA SER A 78 -7.77 12.55 3.96
C SER A 78 -9.08 13.14 3.46
N PHE A 79 -10.13 13.21 4.28
CA PHE A 79 -11.42 13.80 3.91
C PHE A 79 -11.29 15.31 3.63
N PHE A 80 -10.39 16.01 4.32
CA PHE A 80 -10.08 17.42 4.07
C PHE A 80 -9.19 17.67 2.83
N ARG A 81 -9.05 16.69 1.92
CA ARG A 81 -8.20 16.77 0.71
C ARG A 81 -6.77 17.28 0.97
N ARG A 82 -6.18 16.92 2.12
CA ARG A 82 -4.79 17.25 2.44
C ARG A 82 -3.81 16.38 1.64
N SER A 83 -2.57 16.84 1.48
CA SER A 83 -1.54 16.10 0.74
C SER A 83 -1.20 14.78 1.44
N LEU A 84 -0.91 13.74 0.65
CA LEU A 84 -0.57 12.40 1.16
C LEU A 84 0.56 12.42 2.20
N LEU A 85 1.55 13.30 2.00
CA LEU A 85 2.66 13.49 2.95
C LEU A 85 2.20 14.05 4.30
N VAL A 86 1.24 14.98 4.30
CA VAL A 86 0.71 15.56 5.54
C VAL A 86 -0.15 14.53 6.28
N VAL A 87 -0.97 13.77 5.55
CA VAL A 87 -1.77 12.68 6.12
C VAL A 87 -0.88 11.62 6.75
N SER A 88 0.17 11.16 6.04
CA SER A 88 1.05 10.11 6.54
C SER A 88 1.85 10.55 7.77
N LEU A 89 2.46 11.74 7.74
CA LEU A 89 3.21 12.28 8.88
C LEU A 89 2.32 12.46 10.12
N ALA A 90 1.10 12.99 9.93
CA ALA A 90 0.15 13.17 11.03
C ALA A 90 -0.32 11.83 11.61
N SER A 91 -0.60 10.84 10.77
CA SER A 91 -0.98 9.49 11.23
C SER A 91 0.16 8.81 11.99
N ILE A 92 1.40 8.88 11.50
CA ILE A 92 2.57 8.32 12.18
C ILE A 92 2.76 8.99 13.54
N ALA A 93 2.69 10.33 13.60
CA ALA A 93 2.79 11.07 14.84
C ALA A 93 1.68 10.70 15.84
N ALA A 94 0.45 10.53 15.37
CA ALA A 94 -0.68 10.12 16.21
C ALA A 94 -0.53 8.68 16.75
N VAL A 95 -0.11 7.72 15.91
CA VAL A 95 0.17 6.34 16.33
C VAL A 95 1.31 6.31 17.34
N TYR A 96 2.39 7.05 17.09
CA TYR A 96 3.53 7.13 17.99
C TYR A 96 3.14 7.69 19.37
N LEU A 97 2.34 8.77 19.41
CA LEU A 97 1.83 9.32 20.67
C LEU A 97 0.89 8.35 21.39
N ALA A 98 0.02 7.65 20.66
CA ALA A 98 -0.89 6.66 21.23
C ALA A 98 -0.11 5.46 21.82
N GLU A 99 0.88 4.95 21.09
CA GLU A 99 1.74 3.85 21.53
C GLU A 99 2.69 4.27 22.67
N LEU A 100 2.95 5.56 22.87
CA LEU A 100 3.69 6.04 24.05
C LEU A 100 2.83 6.03 25.32
N ILE A 101 1.52 6.24 25.19
CA ILE A 101 0.57 6.40 26.31
C ILE A 101 0.00 5.05 26.76
N ILE A 102 -0.27 4.14 25.82
CA ILE A 102 -0.91 2.82 26.09
C ILE A 102 -0.05 1.89 26.97
N PRO A 103 1.27 1.73 26.77
CA PRO A 103 2.11 0.89 27.63
C PRO A 103 2.55 1.59 28.93
N LEU A 104 2.25 2.89 29.10
CA LEU A 104 2.49 3.64 30.33
C LEU A 104 1.29 3.55 31.32
N LEU A 105 0.18 2.92 30.92
CA LEU A 105 -1.02 2.70 31.74
C LEU A 105 -1.15 1.25 32.21
#